data_AF-A0ABD1T1D8-F1
#
_entry.id   AF-A0ABD1T1D8-F1
#
_cell.length_a   1.000
_cell.length_b   1.000
_cell.length_c   1.000
_cell.angle_alpha   90.00
_cell.angle_beta   90.00
_cell.angle_gamma   90.00
#
_symmetry.space_group_name_H-M   'P 1'
#
loop_
_entity.id
_entity.type
_entity.pdbx_description
1 polymer ?
#
loop_
_entity_poly.entity_id
_entity_poly.type
_entity_poly.pdbx_seq_one_letter_code
_entity_poly.pdbx_strand_id
1 'polypeptide(L)'
;MASKERTDSIPLPNLSQEIITEILLRLPVKSLVKFRCVSKSWLSLISSTQFAKNHLKISSQKNKGEHDNLVFGYIRDPLVILRSFNLDSFMHDIRSLNAAKVNGFVMDSISLLMVGSCNGLICSSTYGFGFDDLDDDYKVVETCGARSNYEYSAEVKIYSLRKNSWRQIEQWPGYYVSDATSVFAGGAFHWTTIYNGCWHLTSLNLATEMYGEVPLPDNEINMHTALWLGVLRGCLCLVCNFSTHSDVWMMKEYGVRESWTKLICFKDIKDYQYEAQMPLYMSESGIVLMKHGSTLKLYNSNDVTSNGREICSFDSEYEYEAITYMESLVLPDTDNEVNQQWWQWGTKDDDWDFQSICH
;
A
#
# COMPACT_ATOMS: atom_id res chain seq x y z
N MET A 1 -49.47 -56.17 10.74
CA MET A 1 -48.02 -56.13 10.44
C MET A 1 -47.81 -55.11 9.34
N ALA A 2 -47.27 -53.94 9.67
CA ALA A 2 -46.81 -52.97 8.70
C ALA A 2 -45.38 -52.58 9.11
N SER A 3 -44.43 -52.97 8.29
CA SER A 3 -43.00 -52.76 8.48
C SER A 3 -42.66 -51.28 8.33
N LYS A 4 -41.95 -50.74 9.32
CA LYS A 4 -41.42 -49.38 9.33
C LYS A 4 -40.19 -49.36 8.44
N GLU A 5 -40.32 -48.88 7.20
CA GLU A 5 -39.16 -48.62 6.34
C GLU A 5 -38.32 -47.50 6.95
N ARG A 6 -37.07 -47.85 7.27
CA ARG A 6 -36.04 -46.94 7.75
C ARG A 6 -35.47 -46.30 6.49
N THR A 7 -35.67 -44.99 6.31
CA THR A 7 -34.97 -44.23 5.28
C THR A 7 -33.50 -44.19 5.66
N ASP A 8 -32.70 -45.06 5.05
CA ASP A 8 -31.25 -44.98 5.09
C ASP A 8 -30.82 -43.66 4.46
N SER A 9 -30.50 -42.68 5.32
CA SER A 9 -29.87 -41.44 4.89
C SER A 9 -28.51 -41.80 4.30
N ILE A 10 -28.38 -41.69 2.98
CA ILE A 10 -27.08 -41.78 2.29
C ILE A 10 -26.14 -40.80 3.02
N PRO A 11 -25.00 -41.24 3.58
CA PRO A 11 -24.06 -40.33 4.20
C PRO A 11 -23.60 -39.36 3.13
N LEU A 12 -23.78 -38.05 3.37
CA LEU A 12 -23.15 -37.03 2.54
C LEU A 12 -21.66 -37.38 2.44
N PRO A 13 -21.06 -37.42 1.24
CA PRO A 13 -19.64 -37.70 1.10
C PRO A 13 -18.87 -36.70 1.96
N ASN A 14 -18.24 -37.20 3.01
CA ASN A 14 -17.49 -36.36 3.94
C ASN A 14 -16.23 -35.92 3.21
N LEU A 15 -16.22 -34.66 2.79
CA LEU A 15 -15.07 -34.06 2.12
C LEU A 15 -13.89 -34.04 3.10
N SER A 16 -12.71 -34.46 2.67
CA SER A 16 -11.54 -34.46 3.54
C SER A 16 -11.19 -33.03 3.98
N GLN A 17 -10.60 -32.89 5.17
CA GLN A 17 -10.20 -31.59 5.71
C GLN A 17 -9.21 -30.86 4.78
N GLU A 18 -8.38 -31.60 4.05
CA GLU A 18 -7.47 -31.07 3.05
C GLU A 18 -8.22 -30.39 1.90
N ILE A 19 -9.20 -31.07 1.29
CA ILE A 19 -9.97 -30.51 0.18
C ILE A 19 -10.80 -29.31 0.66
N ILE A 20 -11.38 -29.36 1.87
CA ILE A 20 -12.05 -28.21 2.47
C ILE A 20 -11.08 -27.02 2.56
N THR A 21 -9.87 -27.26 3.07
CA THR A 21 -8.85 -26.21 3.21
C THR A 21 -8.48 -25.62 1.85
N GLU A 22 -8.25 -26.44 0.83
CA GLU A 22 -7.94 -25.97 -0.52
C GLU A 22 -9.07 -25.16 -1.16
N ILE A 23 -10.34 -25.55 -0.93
CA ILE A 23 -11.51 -24.79 -1.39
C ILE A 23 -11.54 -23.44 -0.69
N LEU A 24 -11.46 -23.42 0.64
CA LEU A 24 -11.52 -22.19 1.43
C LEU A 24 -10.37 -21.23 1.07
N LEU A 25 -9.15 -21.74 0.89
CA LEU A 25 -7.99 -20.95 0.48
C LEU A 25 -8.17 -20.22 -0.86
N ARG A 26 -9.13 -20.63 -1.69
CA ARG A 26 -9.40 -19.98 -2.99
C ARG A 26 -10.52 -18.95 -2.95
N LEU A 27 -11.26 -18.84 -1.83
CA LEU A 27 -12.39 -17.94 -1.70
C LEU A 27 -11.97 -16.51 -1.33
N PRO A 28 -12.78 -15.50 -1.71
CA PRO A 28 -12.56 -14.11 -1.26
C PRO A 28 -12.67 -13.97 0.27
N VAL A 29 -11.93 -13.00 0.83
CA VAL A 29 -11.90 -12.70 2.27
C VAL A 29 -13.31 -12.48 2.83
N LYS A 30 -14.13 -11.67 2.16
CA LYS A 30 -15.54 -11.42 2.56
C LYS A 30 -16.38 -12.69 2.71
N SER A 31 -16.16 -13.70 1.86
CA SER A 31 -16.85 -14.99 1.96
C SER A 31 -16.32 -15.79 3.15
N LEU A 32 -15.01 -15.81 3.34
CA LEU A 32 -14.36 -16.51 4.45
C LEU A 32 -14.79 -15.98 5.82
N VAL A 33 -14.90 -14.65 5.97
CA VAL A 33 -15.41 -14.03 7.20
C VAL A 33 -16.83 -14.51 7.52
N LYS A 34 -17.71 -14.62 6.52
CA LYS A 34 -19.06 -15.17 6.72
C LYS A 34 -19.01 -16.66 7.06
N PHE A 35 -18.08 -17.41 6.47
CA PHE A 35 -17.94 -18.85 6.68
C PHE A 35 -17.40 -19.24 8.06
N ARG A 36 -16.86 -18.29 8.83
CA ARG A 36 -16.54 -18.47 10.26
C ARG A 36 -17.74 -18.93 11.09
N CYS A 37 -18.99 -18.64 10.70
CA CYS A 37 -20.17 -19.07 11.44
C CYS A 37 -20.69 -20.48 11.09
N VAL A 38 -20.11 -21.15 10.08
CA VAL A 38 -20.62 -22.43 9.56
C VAL A 38 -20.36 -23.58 10.53
N SER A 39 -19.15 -23.66 11.11
CA SER A 39 -18.80 -24.67 12.11
C SER A 39 -17.61 -24.22 12.96
N LYS A 40 -17.43 -24.82 14.15
CA LYS A 40 -16.25 -24.58 15.01
C LYS A 40 -14.94 -24.95 14.31
N SER A 41 -14.97 -26.00 13.49
CA SER A 41 -13.80 -26.44 12.71
C SER A 41 -13.40 -25.38 11.68
N TRP A 42 -14.37 -24.83 10.94
CA TRP A 42 -14.14 -23.78 9.94
C TRP A 42 -13.69 -22.48 10.59
N LEU A 43 -14.32 -22.09 11.71
CA LEU A 43 -13.86 -20.95 12.51
C LEU A 43 -12.39 -21.11 12.90
N SER A 44 -12.03 -22.26 13.47
CA SER A 44 -10.65 -22.53 13.90
C SER A 44 -9.65 -22.52 12.75
N LEU A 45 -10.03 -23.06 11.58
CA LEU A 45 -9.17 -23.09 10.41
C LEU A 45 -8.96 -21.68 9.84
N ILE A 46 -10.04 -20.94 9.60
CA ILE A 46 -10.02 -19.61 8.96
C ILE A 46 -9.34 -18.57 9.88
N SER A 47 -9.44 -18.73 11.19
CA SER A 47 -8.78 -17.84 12.16
C SER A 47 -7.31 -18.19 12.44
N SER A 48 -6.78 -19.28 11.86
CA SER A 48 -5.38 -19.65 12.07
C SER A 48 -4.42 -18.78 11.25
N THR A 49 -3.28 -18.41 11.85
CA THR A 49 -2.22 -17.63 11.19
C THR A 49 -1.69 -18.34 9.95
N GLN A 50 -1.51 -19.66 10.00
CA GLN A 50 -1.07 -20.45 8.85
C GLN A 50 -2.05 -20.38 7.68
N PHE A 51 -3.37 -20.45 7.95
CA PHE A 51 -4.37 -20.30 6.91
C PHE A 51 -4.34 -18.90 6.29
N ALA A 52 -4.23 -17.86 7.12
CA ALA A 52 -4.11 -16.49 6.64
C ALA A 52 -2.86 -16.28 5.75
N LYS A 53 -1.69 -16.78 6.17
CA LYS A 53 -0.44 -16.72 5.38
C LYS A 53 -0.56 -17.49 4.05
N ASN A 54 -1.16 -18.68 4.08
CA ASN A 54 -1.38 -19.48 2.87
C ASN A 54 -2.35 -18.79 1.91
N HIS A 55 -3.43 -18.22 2.44
CA HIS A 55 -4.44 -17.49 1.67
C HIS A 55 -3.84 -16.24 1.03
N LEU A 56 -3.04 -15.47 1.78
CA LEU A 56 -2.31 -14.31 1.29
C LEU A 56 -1.33 -14.70 0.18
N LYS A 57 -0.55 -15.78 0.35
CA LYS A 57 0.38 -16.27 -0.68
C LYS A 57 -0.34 -16.65 -1.98
N ILE A 58 -1.51 -17.28 -1.88
CA ILE A 58 -2.31 -17.60 -3.06
C ILE A 58 -2.86 -16.33 -3.70
N SER A 59 -3.29 -15.37 -2.90
CA SER A 59 -3.87 -14.10 -3.38
C SER A 59 -2.82 -13.21 -4.05
N SER A 60 -1.58 -13.17 -3.54
CA SER A 60 -0.47 -12.41 -4.14
C SER A 60 0.07 -13.03 -5.43
N GLN A 61 -0.15 -14.33 -5.63
CA GLN A 61 0.21 -15.06 -6.85
C GLN A 61 -0.87 -15.01 -7.93
N LYS A 62 -2.15 -14.85 -7.55
CA LYS A 62 -3.25 -14.62 -8.50
C LYS A 62 -3.13 -13.20 -9.06
N ASN A 63 -2.99 -13.09 -10.38
CA ASN A 63 -3.06 -11.88 -11.21
C ASN A 63 -2.86 -10.57 -10.42
N LYS A 64 -1.60 -10.20 -10.15
CA LYS A 64 -1.22 -8.96 -9.47
C LYS A 64 -1.98 -7.78 -10.06
N GLY A 65 -2.98 -7.30 -9.32
CA GLY A 65 -3.82 -6.16 -9.66
C GLY A 65 -5.32 -6.43 -9.86
N GLU A 66 -5.78 -7.66 -10.09
CA GLU A 66 -7.21 -7.90 -10.34
C GLU A 66 -8.07 -7.94 -9.07
N HIS A 67 -7.50 -7.88 -7.87
CA HIS A 67 -8.28 -7.92 -6.61
C HIS A 67 -7.92 -6.78 -5.65
N ASP A 68 -7.22 -5.78 -6.16
CA ASP A 68 -6.86 -4.63 -5.37
C ASP A 68 -8.08 -3.74 -5.18
N ASN A 69 -8.18 -3.17 -4.00
CA ASN A 69 -9.15 -2.14 -3.68
C ASN A 69 -8.41 -0.81 -3.58
N LEU A 70 -9.05 0.26 -4.01
CA LEU A 70 -8.58 1.61 -3.80
C LEU A 70 -9.18 2.12 -2.50
N VAL A 71 -8.35 2.65 -1.61
CA VAL A 71 -8.80 3.52 -0.51
C VAL A 71 -8.34 4.92 -0.81
N PHE A 72 -9.23 5.89 -0.60
CA PHE A 72 -8.86 7.30 -0.57
C PHE A 72 -9.40 7.97 0.69
N GLY A 73 -8.65 8.94 1.18
CA GLY A 73 -8.94 9.70 2.38
C GLY A 73 -8.86 11.19 2.11
N TYR A 74 -9.64 11.99 2.83
CA TYR A 74 -9.44 13.43 2.88
C TYR A 74 -9.78 13.98 4.25
N ILE A 75 -9.13 15.09 4.61
CA ILE A 75 -9.36 15.78 5.87
C ILE A 75 -10.44 16.82 5.66
N ARG A 76 -11.53 16.73 6.41
CA ARG A 76 -12.56 17.75 6.57
C ARG A 76 -12.62 18.12 8.05
N ASP A 77 -11.74 19.02 8.46
CA ASP A 77 -11.49 19.41 9.85
C ASP A 77 -12.79 19.50 10.69
N PRO A 78 -12.90 18.76 11.82
CA PRO A 78 -11.86 17.94 12.47
C PRO A 78 -11.81 16.48 12.03
N LEU A 79 -12.57 16.10 10.99
CA LEU A 79 -12.81 14.72 10.62
C LEU A 79 -11.93 14.26 9.46
N VAL A 80 -11.43 13.04 9.58
CA VAL A 80 -10.94 12.27 8.43
C VAL A 80 -12.09 11.50 7.81
N ILE A 81 -12.21 11.51 6.48
CA ILE A 81 -13.16 10.67 5.74
C ILE A 81 -12.40 9.71 4.86
N LEU A 82 -12.46 8.41 5.19
CA LEU A 82 -11.94 7.32 4.34
C LEU A 82 -13.04 6.71 3.47
N ARG A 83 -12.68 6.37 2.24
CA ARG A 83 -13.56 5.71 1.27
C ARG A 83 -12.84 4.57 0.57
N SER A 84 -13.51 3.44 0.34
CA SER A 84 -12.92 2.29 -0.37
C SER A 84 -13.79 1.78 -1.51
N PHE A 85 -13.12 1.32 -2.57
CA PHE A 85 -13.75 0.83 -3.81
C PHE A 85 -12.99 -0.37 -4.35
N ASN A 86 -13.71 -1.34 -4.89
CA ASN A 86 -13.11 -2.44 -5.63
C ASN A 86 -12.68 -1.95 -7.02
N LEU A 87 -11.41 -2.16 -7.39
CA LEU A 87 -10.88 -1.62 -8.65
C LEU A 87 -11.53 -2.26 -9.87
N ASP A 88 -11.85 -3.55 -9.88
CA ASP A 88 -12.53 -4.15 -11.03
C ASP A 88 -13.86 -3.46 -11.32
N SER A 89 -14.68 -3.28 -10.28
CA SER A 89 -15.95 -2.56 -10.41
C SER A 89 -15.74 -1.11 -10.85
N PHE A 90 -14.69 -0.46 -10.35
CA PHE A 90 -14.33 0.91 -10.70
C PHE A 90 -13.94 1.03 -12.18
N MET A 91 -13.16 0.09 -12.68
CA MET A 91 -12.71 0.04 -14.08
C MET A 91 -13.86 -0.25 -15.05
N HIS A 92 -14.89 -0.99 -14.61
CA HIS A 92 -16.04 -1.33 -15.44
C HIS A 92 -17.20 -0.32 -15.37
N ASP A 93 -17.43 0.36 -14.23
CA ASP A 93 -18.51 1.35 -14.08
C ASP A 93 -18.12 2.53 -13.17
N ILE A 94 -17.64 3.60 -13.80
CA ILE A 94 -17.27 4.87 -13.17
C ILE A 94 -18.45 5.53 -12.43
N ARG A 95 -19.70 5.29 -12.86
CA ARG A 95 -20.88 5.91 -12.22
C ARG A 95 -21.14 5.37 -10.81
N SER A 96 -20.51 4.25 -10.46
CA SER A 96 -20.61 3.64 -9.14
C SER A 96 -19.93 4.47 -8.04
N LEU A 97 -18.98 5.38 -8.37
CA LEU A 97 -18.33 6.24 -7.38
C LEU A 97 -19.29 7.15 -6.62
N ASN A 98 -20.28 7.69 -7.34
CA ASN A 98 -21.28 8.60 -6.78
C ASN A 98 -22.43 7.84 -6.09
N ALA A 99 -22.59 6.54 -6.38
CA ALA A 99 -23.68 5.71 -5.90
C ALA A 99 -23.28 4.72 -4.80
N ALA A 100 -21.98 4.47 -4.62
CA ALA A 100 -21.49 3.59 -3.58
C ALA A 100 -21.79 4.20 -2.21
N LYS A 101 -22.56 3.49 -1.39
CA LYS A 101 -22.59 3.72 0.04
C LYS A 101 -21.22 3.34 0.58
N VAL A 102 -20.43 4.37 0.80
CA VAL A 102 -19.10 4.25 1.38
C VAL A 102 -19.25 4.09 2.89
N ASN A 103 -18.65 3.05 3.44
CA ASN A 103 -18.44 2.96 4.89
C ASN A 103 -17.38 4.01 5.24
N GLY A 104 -17.84 5.21 5.60
CA GLY A 104 -16.97 6.26 6.12
C GLY A 104 -16.59 5.94 7.56
N PHE A 105 -15.30 5.88 7.84
CA PHE A 105 -14.77 5.92 9.19
C PHE A 105 -14.33 7.35 9.50
N VAL A 106 -14.62 7.84 10.70
CA VAL A 106 -14.49 9.26 11.09
C VAL A 106 -13.39 9.41 12.12
N MET A 107 -12.14 9.70 11.71
CA MET A 107 -10.97 9.74 12.62
C MET A 107 -10.76 11.09 13.30
N ASP A 108 -10.47 11.08 14.62
CA ASP A 108 -10.08 12.28 15.36
C ASP A 108 -8.70 12.75 14.87
N SER A 109 -8.66 14.03 14.47
CA SER A 109 -7.55 14.72 13.81
C SER A 109 -6.19 14.53 14.48
N ILE A 110 -5.29 13.78 13.81
CA ILE A 110 -3.88 14.16 13.64
C ILE A 110 -3.42 13.63 12.26
N SER A 111 -3.07 14.54 11.35
CA SER A 111 -2.30 14.32 10.11
C SER A 111 -2.60 13.03 9.33
N LEU A 112 -3.67 13.02 8.53
CA LEU A 112 -3.88 11.90 7.62
C LEU A 112 -2.83 11.90 6.50
N LEU A 113 -1.87 11.00 6.59
CA LEU A 113 -1.10 10.56 5.42
C LEU A 113 -1.22 9.04 5.33
N MET A 114 -1.90 8.54 4.32
CA MET A 114 -1.90 7.11 4.05
C MET A 114 -0.57 6.75 3.42
N VAL A 115 0.28 6.03 4.16
CA VAL A 115 1.65 5.68 3.72
C VAL A 115 1.62 4.66 2.61
N GLY A 116 0.84 3.61 2.82
CA GLY A 116 0.91 2.41 2.00
C GLY A 116 0.20 1.24 2.64
N SER A 117 0.16 0.15 1.89
CA SER A 117 -0.40 -1.12 2.34
C SER A 117 0.63 -2.23 2.24
N CYS A 118 0.56 -3.19 3.15
CA CYS A 118 1.38 -4.39 3.11
C CYS A 118 0.58 -5.57 3.62
N ASN A 119 0.48 -6.65 2.84
CA ASN A 119 -0.22 -7.88 3.22
C ASN A 119 -1.67 -7.66 3.69
N GLY A 120 -2.31 -6.61 3.16
CA GLY A 120 -3.67 -6.18 3.47
C GLY A 120 -3.85 -5.31 4.69
N LEU A 121 -2.77 -4.97 5.40
CA LEU A 121 -2.76 -3.94 6.43
C LEU A 121 -2.51 -2.57 5.78
N ILE A 122 -3.21 -1.53 6.25
CA ILE A 122 -3.02 -0.14 5.83
C ILE A 122 -2.38 0.64 6.98
N CYS A 123 -1.29 1.36 6.69
CA CYS A 123 -0.64 2.25 7.65
C CYS A 123 -1.00 3.72 7.36
N SER A 124 -1.47 4.43 8.38
CA SER A 124 -1.77 5.87 8.33
C SER A 124 -0.76 6.62 9.20
N SER A 125 0.31 7.17 8.60
CA SER A 125 1.33 7.97 9.28
C SER A 125 2.27 8.69 8.29
N THR A 126 3.34 9.33 8.77
CA THR A 126 4.40 9.94 7.92
C THR A 126 5.61 9.02 7.69
N TYR A 127 5.40 7.70 7.88
CA TYR A 127 6.44 6.69 7.93
C TYR A 127 6.54 5.88 6.64
N GLY A 128 7.45 4.92 6.58
CA GLY A 128 7.42 3.76 5.68
C GLY A 128 6.81 2.54 6.36
N PHE A 129 6.07 1.71 5.65
CA PHE A 129 5.52 0.46 6.17
C PHE A 129 5.82 -0.73 5.26
N GLY A 130 6.31 -1.83 5.85
CA GLY A 130 6.73 -3.02 5.10
C GLY A 130 6.79 -4.28 5.96
N PHE A 131 6.95 -5.41 5.29
CA PHE A 131 7.05 -6.73 5.92
C PHE A 131 8.43 -7.34 5.64
N ASP A 132 9.08 -7.80 6.69
CA ASP A 132 10.34 -8.52 6.63
C ASP A 132 10.08 -10.02 6.57
N ASP A 133 10.23 -10.59 5.36
CA ASP A 133 10.03 -12.03 5.13
C ASP A 133 11.02 -12.92 5.90
N LEU A 134 12.21 -12.41 6.26
CA LEU A 134 13.21 -13.20 6.99
C LEU A 134 12.88 -13.32 8.47
N ASP A 135 12.48 -12.19 9.08
CA ASP A 135 12.15 -12.12 10.50
C ASP A 135 10.68 -12.41 10.81
N ASP A 136 9.84 -12.56 9.76
CA ASP A 136 8.38 -12.71 9.85
C ASP A 136 7.76 -11.58 10.68
N ASP A 137 8.13 -10.34 10.34
CA ASP A 137 7.85 -9.16 11.16
C ASP A 137 7.40 -7.96 10.32
N TYR A 138 6.43 -7.21 10.85
CA TYR A 138 6.04 -5.94 10.29
C TYR A 138 6.92 -4.84 10.88
N LYS A 139 7.47 -4.01 10.00
CA LYS A 139 8.37 -2.94 10.39
C LYS A 139 7.85 -1.60 9.86
N VAL A 140 8.02 -0.57 10.68
CA VAL A 140 7.71 0.82 10.32
C VAL A 140 9.01 1.62 10.37
N VAL A 141 9.27 2.42 9.35
CA VAL A 141 10.47 3.27 9.30
C VAL A 141 10.08 4.74 9.36
N GLU A 142 10.58 5.42 10.37
CA GLU A 142 10.45 6.85 10.53
C GLU A 142 11.74 7.54 10.04
N THR A 143 11.59 8.66 9.33
CA THR A 143 12.70 9.52 8.94
C THR A 143 12.46 10.92 9.46
N CYS A 144 13.28 11.37 10.41
CA CYS A 144 13.21 12.71 10.98
C CYS A 144 14.38 13.55 10.45
N GLY A 145 14.10 14.51 9.59
CA GLY A 145 15.09 15.48 9.12
C GLY A 145 15.09 16.75 9.97
N ALA A 146 16.25 17.14 10.50
CA ALA A 146 16.46 18.44 11.11
C ALA A 146 17.42 19.27 10.24
N ARG A 147 17.01 20.49 9.92
CA ARG A 147 17.85 21.44 9.19
C ARG A 147 18.46 22.44 10.18
N SER A 148 19.78 22.38 10.36
CA SER A 148 20.53 23.45 11.01
C SER A 148 21.05 24.44 9.96
N ASN A 149 21.59 25.59 10.41
CA ASN A 149 22.11 26.62 9.50
C ASN A 149 23.33 26.18 8.66
N TYR A 150 23.96 25.04 8.96
CA TYR A 150 25.20 24.59 8.29
C TYR A 150 25.17 23.13 7.82
N GLU A 151 24.34 22.27 8.42
CA GLU A 151 24.27 20.84 8.09
C GLU A 151 22.83 20.31 8.19
N TYR A 152 22.46 19.44 7.25
CA TYR A 152 21.26 18.62 7.34
C TYR A 152 21.61 17.32 8.06
N SER A 153 20.88 17.00 9.12
CA SER A 153 20.95 15.70 9.78
C SER A 153 19.60 15.03 9.65
N ALA A 154 19.58 13.80 9.16
CA ALA A 154 18.41 12.94 9.30
C ALA A 154 18.72 11.78 10.24
N GLU A 155 17.74 11.48 11.08
CA GLU A 155 17.69 10.26 11.87
C GLU A 155 16.69 9.31 11.21
N VAL A 156 17.06 8.05 11.11
CA VAL A 156 16.15 6.99 10.67
C VAL A 156 15.92 6.06 11.84
N LYS A 157 14.66 5.85 12.19
CA LYS A 157 14.25 4.91 13.24
C LYS A 157 13.42 3.81 12.63
N ILE A 158 13.52 2.61 13.20
CA ILE A 158 12.75 1.45 12.80
C ILE A 158 12.02 0.87 14.00
N TYR A 159 10.74 0.64 13.83
CA TYR A 159 9.89 -0.10 14.75
C TYR A 159 9.77 -1.54 14.27
N SER A 160 9.83 -2.47 15.21
CA SER A 160 9.51 -3.88 15.00
C SER A 160 8.23 -4.19 15.75
N LEU A 161 7.19 -4.66 15.04
CA LEU A 161 5.93 -5.06 15.66
C LEU A 161 6.13 -6.24 16.60
N ARG A 162 6.89 -7.24 16.15
CA ARG A 162 7.19 -8.46 16.93
C ARG A 162 7.93 -8.16 18.22
N LYS A 163 8.88 -7.21 18.20
CA LYS A 163 9.65 -6.80 19.39
C LYS A 163 8.93 -5.71 20.19
N ASN A 164 7.91 -5.09 19.61
CA ASN A 164 7.20 -3.94 20.15
C ASN A 164 8.16 -2.83 20.62
N SER A 165 9.11 -2.44 19.76
CA SER A 165 10.15 -1.49 20.14
C SER A 165 10.67 -0.70 18.95
N TRP A 166 10.89 0.60 19.17
CA TRP A 166 11.66 1.46 18.29
C TRP A 166 13.16 1.35 18.56
N ARG A 167 13.95 1.52 17.51
CA ARG A 167 15.38 1.79 17.63
C ARG A 167 15.89 2.62 16.47
N GLN A 168 17.00 3.30 16.68
CA GLN A 168 17.69 4.02 15.62
C GLN A 168 18.44 3.06 14.70
N ILE A 169 18.46 3.36 13.42
CA ILE A 169 19.40 2.79 12.45
C ILE A 169 20.52 3.82 12.28
N GLU A 170 21.74 3.41 12.64
CA GLU A 170 22.91 4.28 12.56
C GLU A 170 23.41 4.42 11.11
N GLN A 171 24.32 5.36 10.87
CA GLN A 171 25.04 5.53 9.60
C GLN A 171 24.20 6.01 8.42
N TRP A 172 23.19 6.86 8.67
CA TRP A 172 22.55 7.60 7.58
C TRP A 172 23.62 8.35 6.76
N PRO A 173 23.66 8.20 5.43
CA PRO A 173 24.72 8.76 4.57
C PRO A 173 24.72 10.30 4.47
N GLY A 174 23.90 11.00 5.26
CA GLY A 174 23.87 12.47 5.34
C GLY A 174 23.12 13.14 4.18
N TYR A 175 22.33 12.39 3.42
CA TYR A 175 21.57 12.94 2.30
C TYR A 175 20.34 13.69 2.77
N TYR A 176 19.99 14.77 2.06
CA TYR A 176 18.75 15.49 2.29
C TYR A 176 17.58 14.66 1.78
N VAL A 177 16.64 14.32 2.65
CA VAL A 177 15.43 13.57 2.28
C VAL A 177 14.40 14.55 1.77
N SER A 178 13.97 14.39 0.51
CA SER A 178 13.03 15.33 -0.12
C SER A 178 11.58 15.13 0.32
N ASP A 179 11.22 13.88 0.62
CA ASP A 179 9.90 13.49 1.14
C ASP A 179 10.14 12.50 2.29
N ALA A 180 9.56 12.78 3.45
CA ALA A 180 9.71 11.93 4.63
C ALA A 180 9.08 10.53 4.42
N THR A 181 8.13 10.43 3.50
CA THR A 181 7.38 9.19 3.23
C THR A 181 8.18 8.28 2.31
N SER A 182 8.47 7.06 2.76
CA SER A 182 9.19 6.08 1.98
C SER A 182 8.25 5.08 1.30
N VAL A 183 8.65 4.56 0.14
CA VAL A 183 7.93 3.47 -0.53
C VAL A 183 8.61 2.12 -0.31
N PHE A 184 7.82 1.09 -0.04
CA PHE A 184 8.31 -0.27 0.14
C PHE A 184 8.17 -1.10 -1.14
N ALA A 185 9.30 -1.55 -1.69
CA ALA A 185 9.33 -2.42 -2.87
C ALA A 185 10.59 -3.31 -2.83
N GLY A 186 10.52 -4.53 -3.35
CA GLY A 186 11.70 -5.41 -3.43
C GLY A 186 12.40 -5.70 -2.09
N GLY A 187 11.66 -5.65 -0.98
CA GLY A 187 12.22 -5.89 0.37
C GLY A 187 13.00 -4.72 0.97
N ALA A 188 12.87 -3.51 0.40
CA ALA A 188 13.54 -2.31 0.89
C ALA A 188 12.61 -1.09 0.90
N PHE A 189 12.88 -0.15 1.80
CA PHE A 189 12.30 1.19 1.78
C PHE A 189 13.11 2.09 0.86
N HIS A 190 12.47 3.05 0.19
CA HIS A 190 13.10 3.94 -0.77
C HIS A 190 12.70 5.40 -0.55
N TRP A 191 13.68 6.29 -0.72
CA TRP A 191 13.51 7.74 -0.67
C TRP A 191 14.16 8.42 -1.86
N THR A 192 13.56 9.51 -2.32
CA THR A 192 14.26 10.49 -3.14
C THR A 192 15.08 11.39 -2.23
N THR A 193 16.37 11.44 -2.50
CA THR A 193 17.35 12.13 -1.67
C THR A 193 18.19 13.07 -2.51
N ILE A 194 18.69 14.14 -1.91
CA ILE A 194 19.55 15.13 -2.57
C ILE A 194 20.91 15.14 -1.87
N TYR A 195 21.96 14.99 -2.66
CA TYR A 195 23.34 15.08 -2.21
C TYR A 195 24.17 15.81 -3.26
N ASN A 196 25.02 16.76 -2.84
CA ASN A 196 25.82 17.61 -3.73
C ASN A 196 25.03 18.28 -4.87
N GLY A 197 23.75 18.59 -4.64
CA GLY A 197 22.87 19.20 -5.65
C GLY A 197 22.36 18.23 -6.72
N CYS A 198 22.54 16.92 -6.56
CA CYS A 198 22.04 15.88 -7.45
C CYS A 198 20.99 15.01 -6.73
N TRP A 199 20.04 14.49 -7.51
CA TRP A 199 19.09 13.51 -7.03
C TRP A 199 19.74 12.13 -6.94
N HIS A 200 19.37 11.42 -5.87
CA HIS A 200 19.73 10.03 -5.61
C HIS A 200 18.49 9.27 -5.15
N LEU A 201 18.41 7.99 -5.49
CA LEU A 201 17.38 7.09 -5.00
C LEU A 201 17.99 6.18 -3.94
N THR A 202 17.81 6.57 -2.68
CA THR A 202 18.38 5.85 -1.52
C THR A 202 17.45 4.74 -1.10
N SER A 203 18.00 3.60 -0.69
CA SER A 203 17.24 2.48 -0.14
C SER A 203 17.72 2.07 1.25
N LEU A 204 16.84 1.44 2.01
CA LEU A 204 17.14 0.73 3.25
C LEU A 204 16.60 -0.69 3.12
N ASN A 205 17.50 -1.66 2.99
CA ASN A 205 17.12 -3.07 2.88
C ASN A 205 16.62 -3.58 4.23
N LEU A 206 15.42 -4.16 4.28
CA LEU A 206 14.77 -4.48 5.54
C LEU A 206 15.39 -5.68 6.27
N ALA A 207 15.86 -6.65 5.48
CA ALA A 207 16.49 -7.88 5.96
C ALA A 207 17.90 -7.66 6.54
N THR A 208 18.69 -6.79 5.91
CA THR A 208 20.07 -6.51 6.31
C THR A 208 20.21 -5.21 7.11
N GLU A 209 19.18 -4.37 7.08
CA GLU A 209 19.16 -3.02 7.65
C GLU A 209 20.31 -2.14 7.17
N MET A 210 20.75 -2.38 5.94
CA MET A 210 21.80 -1.62 5.30
C MET A 210 21.22 -0.61 4.32
N TYR A 211 21.80 0.59 4.32
CA TYR A 211 21.55 1.58 3.29
C TYR A 211 22.18 1.16 1.96
N GLY A 212 21.52 1.53 0.87
CA GLY A 212 21.99 1.33 -0.48
C GLY A 212 21.53 2.45 -1.40
N GLU A 213 21.95 2.36 -2.65
CA GLU A 213 21.52 3.26 -3.72
C GLU A 213 20.99 2.44 -4.89
N VAL A 214 19.87 2.90 -5.45
CA VAL A 214 19.25 2.31 -6.63
C VAL A 214 19.50 3.26 -7.81
N PRO A 215 19.89 2.76 -9.00
CA PRO A 215 20.16 3.62 -10.14
C PRO A 215 18.90 4.35 -10.61
N LEU A 216 19.01 5.64 -10.93
CA LEU A 216 17.96 6.42 -11.57
C LEU A 216 17.75 5.99 -13.05
N PRO A 217 16.52 6.10 -13.59
CA PRO A 217 16.21 5.67 -14.95
C PRO A 217 16.85 6.55 -16.04
N ASP A 218 16.94 7.85 -15.80
CA ASP A 218 17.32 8.84 -16.80
C ASP A 218 18.45 9.75 -16.30
N ASN A 219 19.41 10.05 -17.18
CA ASN A 219 20.52 10.96 -16.90
C ASN A 219 20.10 12.44 -16.98
N GLU A 220 18.94 12.75 -17.57
CA GLU A 220 18.41 14.12 -17.65
C GLU A 220 17.85 14.62 -16.30
N ILE A 221 17.63 13.71 -15.34
CA ILE A 221 17.16 14.04 -14.00
C ILE A 221 18.19 14.95 -13.31
N ASN A 222 17.75 16.15 -12.94
CA ASN A 222 18.58 17.17 -12.31
C ASN A 222 17.83 17.87 -11.18
N MET A 223 18.46 18.82 -10.50
CA MET A 223 17.89 19.50 -9.32
C MET A 223 16.54 20.21 -9.56
N HIS A 224 16.16 20.45 -10.82
CA HIS A 224 14.88 21.06 -11.18
C HIS A 224 13.79 20.04 -11.56
N THR A 225 14.13 18.75 -11.61
CA THR A 225 13.17 17.67 -11.84
C THR A 225 12.49 17.34 -10.52
N ALA A 226 11.16 17.44 -10.45
CA ALA A 226 10.41 16.94 -9.30
C ALA A 226 10.22 15.42 -9.43
N LEU A 227 10.41 14.70 -8.33
CA LEU A 227 10.39 13.23 -8.29
C LEU A 227 9.36 12.73 -7.28
N TRP A 228 8.53 11.78 -7.71
CA TRP A 228 7.64 11.04 -6.81
C TRP A 228 7.83 9.53 -6.97
N LEU A 229 7.83 8.83 -5.86
CA LEU A 229 7.94 7.37 -5.82
C LEU A 229 6.57 6.72 -5.75
N GLY A 230 6.51 5.48 -6.21
CA GLY A 230 5.33 4.64 -6.04
C GLY A 230 5.61 3.19 -6.35
N VAL A 231 4.56 2.38 -6.33
CA VAL A 231 4.66 0.94 -6.57
C VAL A 231 3.57 0.51 -7.53
N LEU A 232 3.95 -0.11 -8.65
CA LEU A 232 3.01 -0.73 -9.59
C LEU A 232 3.32 -2.21 -9.72
N ARG A 233 2.32 -3.07 -9.44
CA ARG A 233 2.47 -4.54 -9.49
C ARG A 233 3.63 -5.06 -8.62
N GLY A 234 3.90 -4.38 -7.51
CA GLY A 234 5.02 -4.67 -6.61
C GLY A 234 6.40 -4.24 -7.12
N CYS A 235 6.47 -3.54 -8.25
CA CYS A 235 7.69 -2.99 -8.81
C CYS A 235 7.86 -1.53 -8.40
N LEU A 236 9.10 -1.09 -8.14
CA LEU A 236 9.40 0.30 -7.83
C LEU A 236 9.13 1.19 -9.05
N CYS A 237 8.45 2.31 -8.82
CA CYS A 237 8.13 3.31 -9.83
C CYS A 237 8.69 4.68 -9.46
N LEU A 238 9.02 5.44 -10.49
CA LEU A 238 9.48 6.82 -10.37
C LEU A 238 8.74 7.69 -11.38
N VAL A 239 8.06 8.72 -10.89
CA VAL A 239 7.50 9.80 -11.71
C VAL A 239 8.52 10.92 -11.75
N CYS A 240 8.95 11.29 -12.95
CA CYS A 240 9.90 12.35 -13.20
C CYS A 240 9.18 13.51 -13.87
N ASN A 241 9.04 14.64 -13.20
CA ASN A 241 8.39 15.82 -13.75
C ASN A 241 9.43 16.87 -14.15
N PHE A 242 9.64 16.93 -15.46
CA PHE A 242 10.52 17.90 -16.11
C PHE A 242 9.74 19.18 -16.41
N SER A 243 10.43 20.20 -16.93
CA SER A 243 9.78 21.46 -17.32
C SER A 243 8.88 21.34 -18.55
N THR A 244 9.06 20.29 -19.37
CA THR A 244 8.39 20.12 -20.68
C THR A 244 7.47 18.90 -20.76
N HIS A 245 7.70 17.90 -19.92
CA HIS A 245 6.90 16.69 -19.84
C HIS A 245 7.05 16.03 -18.46
N SER A 246 6.20 15.06 -18.12
CA SER A 246 6.49 14.13 -17.02
C SER A 246 6.48 12.69 -17.50
N ASP A 247 7.42 11.89 -17.01
CA ASP A 247 7.56 10.48 -17.35
C ASP A 247 7.23 9.60 -16.15
N VAL A 248 6.57 8.48 -16.40
CA VAL A 248 6.35 7.42 -15.40
C VAL A 248 7.22 6.23 -15.77
N TRP A 249 8.17 5.89 -14.89
CA TRP A 249 9.08 4.77 -15.04
C TRP A 249 8.74 3.64 -14.07
N MET A 250 8.97 2.39 -14.49
CA MET A 250 8.84 1.20 -13.64
C MET A 250 10.05 0.29 -13.82
N MET A 251 10.65 -0.11 -12.69
CA MET A 251 11.81 -1.00 -12.64
C MET A 251 11.36 -2.46 -12.69
N LYS A 252 11.61 -3.14 -13.81
CA LYS A 252 11.16 -4.54 -14.01
C LYS A 252 12.00 -5.54 -13.21
N GLU A 253 13.28 -5.26 -13.03
CA GLU A 253 14.21 -6.07 -12.24
C GLU A 253 14.85 -5.18 -11.18
N TYR A 254 14.61 -5.49 -9.91
CA TYR A 254 15.03 -4.64 -8.80
C TYR A 254 16.55 -4.40 -8.79
N GLY A 255 16.97 -3.15 -8.69
CA GLY A 255 18.37 -2.72 -8.68
C GLY A 255 19.06 -2.69 -10.05
N VAL A 256 18.43 -3.16 -11.13
CA VAL A 256 19.03 -3.21 -12.48
C VAL A 256 18.60 -1.98 -13.28
N ARG A 257 19.56 -1.12 -13.61
CA ARG A 257 19.32 0.16 -14.31
C ARG A 257 18.62 -0.04 -15.66
N GLU A 258 19.09 -1.00 -16.44
CA GLU A 258 18.59 -1.28 -17.79
C GLU A 258 17.17 -1.84 -17.79
N SER A 259 16.65 -2.24 -16.62
CA SER A 259 15.29 -2.76 -16.47
C SER A 259 14.22 -1.68 -16.32
N TRP A 260 14.63 -0.42 -16.14
CA TRP A 260 13.71 0.71 -16.12
C TRP A 260 12.99 0.84 -17.47
N THR A 261 11.67 0.72 -17.44
CA THR A 261 10.82 0.88 -18.63
C THR A 261 9.92 2.09 -18.45
N LYS A 262 9.91 2.99 -19.43
CA LYS A 262 8.98 4.12 -19.48
C LYS A 262 7.57 3.61 -19.83
N LEU A 263 6.61 3.86 -18.96
CA LEU A 263 5.21 3.45 -19.14
C LEU A 263 4.37 4.53 -19.80
N ILE A 264 4.54 5.78 -19.39
CA ILE A 264 3.73 6.92 -19.81
C ILE A 264 4.60 8.18 -19.89
N CYS A 265 4.26 9.09 -20.81
CA CYS A 265 4.85 10.41 -20.98
C CYS A 265 3.75 11.47 -21.15
N PHE A 266 3.60 12.37 -20.19
CA PHE A 266 2.64 13.48 -20.24
C PHE A 266 3.32 14.73 -20.81
N LYS A 267 2.73 15.41 -21.80
CA LYS A 267 3.34 16.60 -22.44
C LYS A 267 2.75 17.94 -22.02
N ASP A 268 1.63 17.96 -21.30
CA ASP A 268 0.92 19.19 -20.93
C ASP A 268 0.91 19.37 -19.41
N ILE A 269 1.95 20.02 -18.89
CA ILE A 269 2.22 20.14 -17.43
C ILE A 269 1.66 21.45 -16.85
N LYS A 270 0.97 22.27 -17.64
CA LYS A 270 0.57 23.63 -17.19
C LYS A 270 -0.29 23.62 -15.94
N ASP A 271 -1.02 22.53 -15.70
CA ASP A 271 -1.94 22.41 -14.57
C ASP A 271 -1.32 21.71 -13.34
N TYR A 272 -0.12 21.10 -13.43
CA TYR A 272 0.38 20.14 -12.43
C TYR A 272 1.82 20.36 -11.94
N GLN A 273 2.42 21.53 -12.17
CA GLN A 273 3.86 21.73 -11.88
C GLN A 273 4.25 21.51 -10.41
N TYR A 274 3.29 21.57 -9.48
CA TYR A 274 3.54 21.43 -8.03
C TYR A 274 2.66 20.39 -7.34
N GLU A 275 1.80 19.68 -8.08
CA GLU A 275 0.90 18.71 -7.48
C GLU A 275 1.56 17.33 -7.43
N ALA A 276 1.37 16.62 -6.31
CA ALA A 276 1.84 15.26 -6.17
C ALA A 276 1.23 14.35 -7.25
N GLN A 277 2.10 13.61 -7.95
CA GLN A 277 1.71 12.64 -8.96
C GLN A 277 2.04 11.23 -8.47
N MET A 278 1.02 10.43 -8.22
CA MET A 278 1.20 9.11 -7.60
C MET A 278 0.63 8.01 -8.50
N PRO A 279 1.45 7.05 -8.94
CA PRO A 279 0.96 5.84 -9.58
C PRO A 279 0.29 4.95 -8.53
N LEU A 280 -0.99 4.65 -8.73
CA LEU A 280 -1.80 3.91 -7.76
C LEU A 280 -1.99 2.44 -8.15
N TYR A 281 -2.16 2.19 -9.45
CA TYR A 281 -2.55 0.87 -9.94
C TYR A 281 -2.16 0.65 -11.40
N MET A 282 -1.89 -0.61 -11.77
CA MET A 282 -1.69 -1.03 -13.16
C MET A 282 -2.35 -2.40 -13.41
N SER A 283 -3.22 -2.48 -14.42
CA SER A 283 -3.86 -3.72 -14.85
C SER A 283 -2.96 -4.58 -15.73
N GLU A 284 -3.33 -5.86 -15.89
CA GLU A 284 -2.75 -6.78 -16.89
C GLU A 284 -2.82 -6.23 -18.32
N SER A 285 -3.91 -5.54 -18.66
CA SER A 285 -4.13 -4.92 -19.98
C SER A 285 -3.31 -3.65 -20.23
N GLY A 286 -2.52 -3.21 -19.25
CA GLY A 286 -1.68 -2.03 -19.36
C GLY A 286 -2.41 -0.72 -19.07
N ILE A 287 -3.57 -0.75 -18.41
CA ILE A 287 -4.21 0.49 -17.92
C ILE A 287 -3.58 0.88 -16.59
N VAL A 288 -3.18 2.15 -16.48
CA VAL A 288 -2.54 2.71 -15.29
C VAL A 288 -3.45 3.76 -14.68
N LEU A 289 -3.74 3.65 -13.38
CA LEU A 289 -4.43 4.68 -12.60
C LEU A 289 -3.41 5.56 -11.89
N MET A 290 -3.54 6.86 -12.10
CA MET A 290 -2.71 7.87 -11.46
C MET A 290 -3.57 8.85 -10.67
N LYS A 291 -3.06 9.30 -9.53
CA LYS A 291 -3.52 10.51 -8.84
C LYS A 291 -2.70 11.70 -9.32
N HIS A 292 -3.39 12.77 -9.68
CA HIS A 292 -2.80 14.09 -9.96
C HIS A 292 -3.52 15.10 -9.07
N GLY A 293 -2.90 15.48 -7.94
CA GLY A 293 -3.53 16.34 -6.94
C GLY A 293 -4.87 15.78 -6.46
N SER A 294 -5.96 16.51 -6.75
CA SER A 294 -7.34 16.12 -6.43
C SER A 294 -8.04 15.29 -7.51
N THR A 295 -7.35 14.85 -8.56
CA THR A 295 -7.95 14.11 -9.69
C THR A 295 -7.40 12.70 -9.85
N LEU A 296 -8.25 11.78 -10.31
CA LEU A 296 -7.90 10.42 -10.70
C LEU A 296 -8.04 10.25 -12.21
N LYS A 297 -6.97 9.79 -12.87
CA LYS A 297 -6.90 9.62 -14.33
C LYS A 297 -6.43 8.21 -14.70
N LEU A 298 -7.03 7.64 -15.76
CA LEU A 298 -6.53 6.42 -16.41
C LEU A 298 -5.67 6.76 -17.61
N TYR A 299 -4.56 6.07 -17.72
CA TYR A 299 -3.70 6.10 -18.89
C TYR A 299 -3.61 4.71 -19.49
N ASN A 300 -3.45 4.63 -20.80
CA ASN A 300 -3.14 3.38 -21.47
C ASN A 300 -1.63 3.34 -21.71
N SER A 301 -0.90 2.44 -21.04
CA SER A 301 0.55 2.31 -21.25
C SER A 301 0.92 1.83 -22.66
N ASN A 302 -0.03 1.29 -23.44
CA ASN A 302 0.17 1.01 -24.86
C ASN A 302 0.13 2.28 -25.73
N ASP A 303 -0.39 3.39 -25.20
CA ASP A 303 -0.34 4.72 -25.80
C ASP A 303 0.35 5.69 -24.84
N VAL A 304 1.67 5.64 -24.88
CA VAL A 304 2.59 6.39 -23.99
C VAL A 304 2.30 7.90 -24.00
N THR A 305 1.70 8.44 -25.07
CA THR A 305 1.43 9.88 -25.23
C THR A 305 0.00 10.30 -24.90
N SER A 306 -0.83 9.38 -24.41
CA SER A 306 -2.23 9.70 -24.09
C SER A 306 -2.32 10.70 -22.93
N ASN A 307 -3.19 11.71 -23.06
CA ASN A 307 -3.45 12.72 -22.01
C ASN A 307 -4.27 12.18 -20.82
N GLY A 308 -4.46 10.86 -20.78
CA GLY A 308 -5.30 10.17 -19.81
C GLY A 308 -6.78 10.51 -19.94
N ARG A 309 -7.61 9.67 -19.34
CA ARG A 309 -9.04 9.91 -19.16
C ARG A 309 -9.28 10.21 -17.69
N GLU A 310 -9.76 11.40 -17.40
CA GLU A 310 -10.26 11.73 -16.07
C GLU A 310 -11.49 10.88 -15.74
N ILE A 311 -11.46 10.31 -14.54
CA ILE A 311 -12.52 9.45 -14.02
C ILE A 311 -13.27 10.15 -12.91
N CYS A 312 -12.52 10.81 -12.04
CA CYS A 312 -13.02 11.46 -10.85
C CYS A 312 -12.17 12.70 -10.57
N SER A 313 -12.86 13.77 -10.22
CA SER A 313 -12.28 14.96 -9.65
C SER A 313 -12.89 15.14 -8.27
N PHE A 314 -12.03 15.34 -7.28
CA PHE A 314 -12.44 15.64 -5.93
C PHE A 314 -12.41 17.15 -5.68
N ASP A 315 -13.05 17.57 -4.60
CA ASP A 315 -13.14 18.98 -4.25
C ASP A 315 -11.76 19.54 -3.91
N SER A 316 -11.25 20.48 -4.71
CA SER A 316 -9.90 21.04 -4.56
C SER A 316 -9.67 21.76 -3.23
N GLU A 317 -10.72 22.01 -2.43
CA GLU A 317 -10.58 22.56 -1.08
C GLU A 317 -9.89 21.60 -0.10
N TYR A 318 -9.81 20.30 -0.41
CA TYR A 318 -9.18 19.30 0.46
C TYR A 318 -7.98 18.61 -0.19
N GLU A 319 -6.98 18.27 0.62
CA GLU A 319 -5.95 17.33 0.22
C GLU A 319 -6.47 15.90 0.31
N TYR A 320 -6.37 15.16 -0.80
CA TYR A 320 -6.77 13.77 -0.88
C TYR A 320 -5.54 12.89 -0.84
N GLU A 321 -5.60 11.81 -0.08
CA GLU A 321 -4.66 10.71 -0.18
C GLU A 321 -5.31 9.48 -0.79
N ALA A 322 -4.52 8.69 -1.51
CA ALA A 322 -5.02 7.47 -2.14
C ALA A 322 -3.94 6.39 -2.15
N ILE A 323 -4.32 5.18 -1.76
CA ILE A 323 -3.47 3.99 -1.85
C ILE A 323 -4.30 2.81 -2.33
N THR A 324 -3.64 1.83 -2.92
CA THR A 324 -4.23 0.52 -3.19
C THR A 324 -3.88 -0.47 -2.09
N TYR A 325 -4.79 -1.41 -1.84
CA TYR A 325 -4.58 -2.49 -0.88
C TYR A 325 -5.29 -3.77 -1.35
N MET A 326 -4.74 -4.91 -0.96
CA MET A 326 -5.37 -6.21 -1.16
C MET A 326 -6.08 -6.62 0.12
N GLU A 327 -7.32 -7.12 0.04
CA GLU A 327 -7.97 -7.71 1.22
C GLU A 327 -7.18 -8.92 1.72
N SER A 328 -7.01 -9.03 3.04
CA SER A 328 -6.28 -10.13 3.67
C SER A 328 -7.01 -10.64 4.91
N LEU A 329 -6.65 -11.85 5.34
CA LEU A 329 -7.03 -12.41 6.64
C LEU A 329 -5.92 -12.25 7.68
N VAL A 330 -4.76 -11.70 7.28
CA VAL A 330 -3.63 -11.51 8.17
C VAL A 330 -4.00 -10.48 9.23
N LEU A 331 -3.88 -10.90 10.47
CA LEU A 331 -3.96 -10.03 11.63
C LEU A 331 -2.55 -9.84 12.17
N PRO A 332 -2.21 -8.65 12.66
CA PRO A 332 -0.99 -8.43 13.41
C PRO A 332 -1.04 -9.31 14.68
N ASP A 333 -0.04 -10.17 14.85
CA ASP A 333 0.06 -11.05 16.03
C ASP A 333 0.16 -10.17 17.28
N THR A 334 -0.90 -10.18 18.07
CA THR A 334 -1.02 -9.37 19.28
C THR A 334 -1.48 -10.27 20.41
N ASP A 335 -0.54 -11.04 20.95
CA ASP A 335 -0.75 -11.87 22.15
C ASP A 335 -1.08 -11.04 23.41
N ASN A 336 -1.12 -9.70 23.33
CA ASN A 336 -1.51 -8.81 24.41
C ASN A 336 -2.84 -8.11 24.12
N GLU A 337 -3.82 -8.28 25.02
CA GLU A 337 -5.11 -7.57 25.02
C GLU A 337 -4.96 -6.03 24.95
N VAL A 338 -3.81 -5.50 25.41
CA VAL A 338 -3.47 -4.06 25.33
C VAL A 338 -3.34 -3.59 23.88
N ASN A 339 -2.83 -4.44 22.98
CA ASN A 339 -2.63 -4.10 21.57
C ASN A 339 -3.93 -4.22 20.76
N GLN A 340 -4.95 -4.94 21.23
CA GLN A 340 -6.26 -4.97 20.56
C GLN A 340 -6.97 -3.61 20.61
N GLN A 341 -6.66 -2.77 21.60
CA GLN A 341 -7.19 -1.39 21.70
C GLN A 341 -6.59 -0.45 20.64
N TRP A 342 -5.38 -0.73 20.13
CA TRP A 342 -4.70 0.15 19.17
C TRP A 342 -5.33 0.05 17.77
N TRP A 343 -6.13 -1.00 17.53
CA TRP A 343 -6.95 -1.21 16.33
C TRP A 343 -8.39 -0.73 16.51
N GLN A 344 -8.75 -0.29 17.73
CA GLN A 344 -10.01 0.36 18.05
C GLN A 344 -9.75 1.71 18.73
N TRP A 345 -9.35 2.69 17.92
CA TRP A 345 -9.55 4.13 18.18
C TRP A 345 -8.83 4.75 19.38
N GLY A 346 -8.16 5.86 19.08
CA GLY A 346 -7.09 6.41 19.89
C GLY A 346 -7.45 6.98 21.27
N THR A 347 -6.35 7.24 21.97
CA THR A 347 -6.15 7.92 23.26
C THR A 347 -6.41 7.08 24.51
N LYS A 348 -5.30 6.79 25.21
CA LYS A 348 -5.11 7.43 26.51
C LYS A 348 -3.63 7.62 26.82
N ASP A 349 -3.35 8.87 27.15
CA ASP A 349 -2.19 9.40 27.85
C ASP A 349 -1.02 9.85 26.98
N ASP A 350 -0.60 11.08 27.30
CA ASP A 350 0.43 11.88 26.66
C ASP A 350 1.78 11.15 26.63
N ASP A 351 2.07 10.49 25.52
CA ASP A 351 3.39 10.32 24.92
C ASP A 351 3.17 9.93 23.44
N TRP A 352 4.06 10.36 22.56
CA TRP A 352 3.87 10.38 21.10
C TRP A 352 3.92 8.98 20.43
N ASP A 353 3.02 8.08 20.79
CA ASP A 353 3.01 6.70 20.29
C ASP A 353 1.78 6.36 19.40
N PHE A 354 2.12 5.96 18.17
CA PHE A 354 1.34 5.29 17.10
C PHE A 354 -0.01 5.87 16.64
N GLN A 355 -0.02 6.28 15.36
CA GLN A 355 -1.23 6.45 14.56
C GLN A 355 -1.61 5.10 13.91
N SER A 356 -2.91 4.84 13.90
CA SER A 356 -3.56 3.55 13.63
C SER A 356 -3.10 2.81 12.37
N ILE A 357 -2.88 1.51 12.50
CA ILE A 357 -2.94 0.59 11.37
C ILE A 357 -4.39 0.04 11.33
N CYS A 358 -4.99 -0.08 10.15
CA CYS A 358 -6.38 -0.52 10.00
C CYS A 358 -6.45 -1.81 9.15
N HIS A 359 -7.46 -2.65 9.43
CA HIS A 359 -7.80 -3.88 8.70
C HIS A 359 -9.14 -3.72 7.96
#